data_AF-A0A4R2ZNU1-F1
#
_entry.id   AF-A0A4R2ZNU1-F1
#
_cell.length_a   1.000
_cell.length_b   1.000
_cell.length_c   1.000
_cell.angle_alpha   90.00
_cell.angle_beta   90.00
_cell.angle_gamma   90.00
#
_symmetry.space_group_name_H-M   'P 1'
#
loop_
_entity.id
_entity.type
_entity.pdbx_description
1 polymer ?
#
loop_
_entity_poly.entity_id
_entity_poly.type
_entity_poly.pdbx_seq_one_letter_code
_entity_poly.pdbx_strand_id
1 'polypeptide(L)'
;MHISLRFDGNHLRQWHVALAERLQALPAVRVSIDARPSSPALPGSLEMLFKLETLLFGLSSRLSARTIDRSQIASFETAHEEPIDLVIDLCGDMMPDEGRVWTISFNGASGEAALLSLLVDRETPTAEISENAHIIRAARLGTEHGGVVLASFSDMLDRTTTMLIAALSGAPAAALPDLGPQTRPRLDRLSARNIGVLASKKLAQRVVQHLYHLCYNAPSWRVGWRRLDGPDLFDLKAHPDTGWKVLADDGRRFYADPFPIVHQGKTTLFVEDYEYSTAKGIISAVTFDADGPVGRPEPVLEHACHLSYPFVFERDGQIWMIPETCAAETVELYRATSFPGGWVKEATLLSGISASDVTLIENLGQWWMFATVRDGGGSYSDALHIWTANDFRGPWTPHRGNPVLIDIASARPAGRMVWRDGALLRPVQDCRKGYGVALGIAQVKRLDHDGFEQSLLASLTSGKQWSGQRIHTLNSAGGFEFIDGSAYAPRWR
;
A
#
# COMPACT_ATOMS: atom_id res chain seq x y z
N MET A 1 -17.28 9.80 25.31
CA MET A 1 -17.19 8.34 25.23
C MET A 1 -15.92 7.88 25.92
N HIS A 2 -16.05 7.06 26.95
CA HIS A 2 -14.93 6.45 27.67
C HIS A 2 -14.64 5.07 27.10
N ILE A 3 -13.45 4.90 26.52
CA ILE A 3 -12.95 3.65 25.95
C ILE A 3 -11.96 3.00 26.92
N SER A 4 -12.11 1.69 27.15
CA SER A 4 -11.09 0.87 27.80
C SER A 4 -10.35 0.00 26.78
N LEU A 5 -9.02 0.06 26.77
CA LEU A 5 -8.16 -0.80 25.95
C LEU A 5 -7.74 -2.02 26.75
N ARG A 6 -8.15 -3.21 26.30
CA ARG A 6 -7.77 -4.48 26.90
C ARG A 6 -6.65 -5.14 26.07
N PHE A 7 -5.48 -5.36 26.68
CA PHE A 7 -4.35 -6.08 26.07
C PHE A 7 -3.46 -6.78 27.12
N ASP A 8 -2.59 -7.70 26.68
CA ASP A 8 -1.73 -8.47 27.58
C ASP A 8 -0.64 -7.62 28.23
N GLY A 9 -0.74 -7.42 29.55
CA GLY A 9 0.23 -6.67 30.34
C GLY A 9 1.64 -7.26 30.39
N ASN A 10 1.83 -8.52 30.01
CA ASN A 10 3.15 -9.14 29.93
C ASN A 10 3.92 -8.75 28.66
N HIS A 11 3.21 -8.24 27.64
CA HIS A 11 3.76 -7.93 26.32
C HIS A 11 3.42 -6.49 25.90
N LEU A 12 3.85 -5.53 26.71
CA LEU A 12 3.68 -4.11 26.39
C LEU A 12 4.54 -3.71 25.20
N ARG A 13 3.93 -3.07 24.20
CA ARG A 13 4.59 -2.59 22.98
C ARG A 13 4.21 -1.14 22.67
N GLN A 14 5.05 -0.47 21.87
CA GLN A 14 4.88 0.92 21.46
C GLN A 14 3.51 1.19 20.81
N TRP A 15 2.98 0.22 20.06
CA TRP A 15 1.68 0.38 19.40
C TRP A 15 0.52 0.52 20.38
N HIS A 16 0.59 -0.06 21.59
CA HIS A 16 -0.46 0.10 22.59
C HIS A 16 -0.58 1.56 23.04
N VAL A 17 0.57 2.21 23.28
CA VAL A 17 0.62 3.64 23.62
C VAL A 17 0.15 4.49 22.44
N ALA A 18 0.65 4.20 21.23
CA ALA A 18 0.26 4.94 20.03
C ALA A 18 -1.25 4.84 19.75
N LEU A 19 -1.85 3.67 19.96
CA LEU A 19 -3.30 3.46 19.86
C LEU A 19 -4.03 4.29 20.91
N ALA A 20 -3.61 4.24 22.18
CA ALA A 20 -4.21 5.02 23.26
C ALA A 20 -4.17 6.53 22.99
N GLU A 21 -3.02 7.05 22.53
CA GLU A 21 -2.84 8.46 22.19
C GLU A 21 -3.72 8.88 21.00
N ARG A 22 -3.77 8.07 19.94
CA ARG A 22 -4.62 8.34 18.76
C ARG A 22 -6.10 8.33 19.10
N LEU A 23 -6.54 7.42 19.98
CA LEU A 23 -7.91 7.39 20.48
C LEU A 23 -8.21 8.61 21.35
N GLN A 24 -7.30 8.98 22.25
CA GLN A 24 -7.45 10.12 23.15
C GLN A 24 -7.48 11.46 22.40
N ALA A 25 -6.90 11.53 21.20
CA ALA A 25 -6.96 12.69 20.32
C ALA A 25 -8.31 12.84 19.59
N LEU A 26 -9.18 11.82 19.60
CA LEU A 26 -10.52 11.95 19.01
C LEU A 26 -11.42 12.87 19.88
N PRO A 27 -12.29 13.68 19.26
CA PRO A 27 -13.18 14.57 20.00
C PRO A 27 -14.05 13.83 21.01
N ALA A 28 -14.07 14.33 22.25
CA ALA A 28 -14.88 13.77 23.35
C ALA A 28 -14.63 12.28 23.66
N VAL A 29 -13.45 11.76 23.31
CA VAL A 29 -12.99 10.42 23.71
C VAL A 29 -12.07 10.52 24.93
N ARG A 30 -12.24 9.60 25.88
CA ARG A 30 -11.32 9.38 27.00
C ARG A 30 -10.85 7.94 26.95
N VAL A 31 -9.60 7.69 27.29
CA VAL A 31 -8.99 6.35 27.21
C VAL A 31 -8.48 5.90 28.56
N SER A 32 -8.78 4.65 28.90
CA SER A 32 -8.18 3.92 30.02
C SER A 32 -7.60 2.60 29.53
N ILE A 33 -6.64 2.04 30.27
CA ILE A 33 -5.95 0.81 29.89
C ILE A 33 -6.18 -0.30 30.93
N ASP A 34 -6.62 -1.47 30.46
CA ASP A 34 -6.62 -2.73 31.18
C ASP A 34 -5.50 -3.65 30.67
N ALA A 35 -4.32 -3.51 31.30
CA ALA A 35 -3.13 -4.28 31.04
C ALA A 35 -2.96 -5.47 32.01
N ARG A 36 -4.03 -6.20 32.31
CA ARG A 36 -3.91 -7.49 33.03
C ARG A 36 -3.20 -8.54 32.16
N PRO A 37 -2.47 -9.49 32.74
CA PRO A 37 -1.92 -10.63 32.00
C PRO A 37 -3.02 -11.38 31.21
N SER A 38 -2.70 -11.83 29.99
CA SER A 38 -3.57 -12.70 29.19
C SER A 38 -2.86 -14.02 28.86
N SER A 39 -3.61 -15.00 28.36
CA SER A 39 -3.12 -16.33 27.99
C SER A 39 -3.61 -16.69 26.58
N PRO A 40 -2.78 -17.34 25.73
CA PRO A 40 -1.43 -17.83 26.02
C PRO A 40 -0.35 -16.75 25.87
N ALA A 41 0.67 -16.80 26.73
CA ALA A 41 1.84 -15.92 26.64
C ALA A 41 2.63 -16.15 25.35
N LEU A 42 3.20 -15.09 24.78
CA LEU A 42 4.08 -15.20 23.62
C LEU A 42 5.42 -15.85 24.02
N PRO A 43 5.95 -16.78 23.22
CA PRO A 43 7.21 -17.44 23.54
C PRO A 43 8.40 -16.47 23.43
N GLY A 44 9.29 -16.48 24.42
CA GLY A 44 10.48 -15.61 24.46
C GLY A 44 11.45 -15.77 23.27
N SER A 45 11.34 -16.87 22.50
CA SER A 45 12.08 -17.04 21.24
C SER A 45 11.71 -16.01 20.17
N LEU A 46 10.50 -15.44 20.21
CA LEU A 46 10.08 -14.38 19.29
C LEU A 46 10.89 -13.10 19.50
N GLU A 47 11.13 -12.71 20.75
CA GLU A 47 11.95 -11.53 21.05
C GLU A 47 13.42 -11.72 20.60
N MET A 48 13.93 -12.95 20.64
CA MET A 48 15.24 -13.28 20.05
C MET A 48 15.24 -13.13 18.53
N LEU A 49 14.19 -13.59 17.84
CA LEU A 49 14.03 -13.40 16.39
C LEU A 49 13.97 -11.91 16.05
N PHE A 50 13.21 -11.11 16.80
CA PHE A 50 13.09 -9.67 16.59
C PHE A 50 14.44 -8.94 16.77
N LYS A 51 15.22 -9.31 17.79
CA LYS A 51 16.59 -8.80 17.96
C LYS A 51 17.48 -9.18 16.78
N LEU A 52 17.41 -10.43 16.30
CA LEU A 52 18.17 -10.87 15.14
C LEU A 52 17.78 -10.10 13.87
N GLU A 53 16.50 -9.96 13.56
CA GLU A 53 16.03 -9.22 12.37
C GLU A 53 16.43 -7.74 12.44
N THR A 54 16.42 -7.14 13.63
CA THR A 54 16.90 -5.78 13.84
C THR A 54 18.35 -5.62 13.40
N LEU A 55 19.21 -6.55 13.82
CA LEU A 55 20.63 -6.53 13.49
C LEU A 55 20.86 -6.82 12.00
N LEU A 56 20.17 -7.81 11.44
CA LEU A 56 20.37 -8.23 10.04
C LEU A 56 19.87 -7.18 9.03
N PHE A 57 18.75 -6.51 9.33
CA PHE A 57 18.06 -5.62 8.39
C PHE A 57 18.12 -4.14 8.77
N GLY A 58 18.85 -3.78 9.85
CA GLY A 58 19.02 -2.38 10.27
C GLY A 58 17.71 -1.70 10.64
N LEU A 59 16.78 -2.44 11.25
CA LEU A 59 15.44 -1.94 11.54
C LEU A 59 15.47 -0.84 12.59
N SER A 60 14.60 0.16 12.41
CA SER A 60 14.45 1.29 13.34
C SER A 60 14.17 0.82 14.78
N SER A 61 14.67 1.60 15.74
CA SER A 61 14.31 1.46 17.16
C SER A 61 12.89 1.93 17.46
N ARG A 62 12.24 2.65 16.54
CA ARG A 62 10.91 3.26 16.71
C ARG A 62 9.76 2.45 16.11
N LEU A 63 9.98 1.17 15.77
CA LEU A 63 8.89 0.31 15.28
C LEU A 63 7.83 0.06 16.37
N SER A 64 6.56 0.05 15.98
CA SER A 64 5.40 -0.09 16.86
C SER A 64 5.35 -1.45 17.57
N ALA A 65 5.97 -2.48 16.98
CA ALA A 65 6.10 -3.80 17.59
C ALA A 65 7.15 -3.90 18.72
N ARG A 66 7.91 -2.82 19.02
CA ARG A 66 8.95 -2.84 20.05
C ARG A 66 8.35 -2.85 21.45
N THR A 67 8.98 -3.60 22.36
CA THR A 67 8.60 -3.65 23.77
C THR A 67 8.85 -2.33 24.47
N ILE A 68 7.96 -1.96 25.39
CA ILE A 68 8.06 -0.75 26.21
C ILE A 68 7.98 -1.08 27.70
N ASP A 69 8.34 -0.11 28.53
CA ASP A 69 8.24 -0.19 29.99
C ASP A 69 6.83 0.19 30.46
N ARG A 70 6.35 -0.39 31.56
CA ARG A 70 4.99 -0.15 32.07
C ARG A 70 4.76 1.31 32.47
N SER A 71 5.82 2.01 32.86
CA SER A 71 5.76 3.45 33.16
C SER A 71 5.21 4.29 32.00
N GLN A 72 5.31 3.83 30.76
CA GLN A 72 4.80 4.55 29.58
C GLN A 72 3.27 4.49 29.45
N ILE A 73 2.60 3.55 30.11
CA ILE A 73 1.13 3.47 30.13
C ILE A 73 0.52 4.00 31.44
N ALA A 74 1.35 4.38 32.41
CA ALA A 74 0.90 4.72 33.76
C ALA A 74 -0.14 5.85 33.79
N SER A 75 -0.08 6.82 32.87
CA SER A 75 -1.08 7.90 32.77
C SER A 75 -2.48 7.40 32.41
N PHE A 76 -2.58 6.26 31.72
CA PHE A 76 -3.84 5.65 31.28
C PHE A 76 -4.36 4.56 32.23
N GLU A 77 -3.54 4.11 33.19
CA GLU A 77 -3.93 3.11 34.20
C GLU A 77 -4.64 3.72 35.43
N THR A 78 -4.85 5.04 35.42
CA THR A 78 -5.52 5.73 36.53
C THR A 78 -6.96 5.23 36.69
N ALA A 79 -7.37 4.93 37.92
CA ALA A 79 -8.74 4.52 38.19
C ALA A 79 -9.71 5.66 37.82
N HIS A 80 -10.70 5.35 37.00
CA HIS A 80 -11.79 6.27 36.65
C HIS A 80 -13.09 5.78 37.29
N GLU A 81 -13.81 6.69 37.95
CA GLU A 81 -15.12 6.39 38.57
C GLU A 81 -16.28 6.37 37.55
N GLU A 82 -16.03 6.85 36.33
CA GLU A 82 -17.02 6.89 35.24
C GLU A 82 -17.22 5.51 34.59
N PRO A 83 -18.43 5.22 34.08
CA PRO A 83 -18.71 3.97 33.39
C PRO A 83 -17.98 3.87 32.04
N ILE A 84 -17.51 2.68 31.70
CA ILE A 84 -16.88 2.37 30.41
C ILE A 84 -17.98 2.24 29.35
N ASP A 85 -17.91 3.06 28.30
CA ASP A 85 -18.87 3.04 27.18
C ASP A 85 -18.53 1.96 26.13
N LEU A 86 -17.24 1.62 25.99
CA LEU A 86 -16.73 0.65 25.03
C LEU A 86 -15.42 0.02 25.53
N VAL A 87 -15.33 -1.31 25.46
CA VAL A 87 -14.05 -2.03 25.59
C VAL A 87 -13.55 -2.40 24.19
N ILE A 88 -12.31 -2.05 23.86
CA ILE A 88 -11.62 -2.60 22.70
C ILE A 88 -10.72 -3.73 23.20
N ASP A 89 -11.13 -4.96 22.90
CA ASP A 89 -10.46 -6.18 23.30
C ASP A 89 -9.49 -6.66 22.22
N LEU A 90 -8.19 -6.48 22.50
CA LEU A 90 -7.10 -6.91 21.65
C LEU A 90 -6.67 -8.35 21.95
N CYS A 91 -7.09 -8.91 23.08
CA CYS A 91 -6.78 -10.28 23.53
C CYS A 91 -7.82 -11.29 23.03
N GLY A 92 -9.09 -10.90 22.95
CA GLY A 92 -10.22 -11.80 22.73
C GLY A 92 -10.60 -12.60 23.98
N ASP A 93 -10.32 -12.06 25.17
CA ASP A 93 -10.60 -12.71 26.46
C ASP A 93 -11.75 -12.07 27.25
N MET A 94 -12.40 -11.05 26.68
CA MET A 94 -13.59 -10.41 27.27
C MET A 94 -14.88 -11.13 26.87
N MET A 95 -15.83 -11.21 27.81
CA MET A 95 -17.13 -11.81 27.55
C MET A 95 -18.14 -10.77 27.01
N PRO A 96 -19.06 -11.15 26.09
CA PRO A 96 -20.01 -10.21 25.49
C PRO A 96 -21.03 -9.58 26.46
N ASP A 97 -21.22 -10.17 27.64
CA ASP A 97 -22.13 -9.70 28.69
C ASP A 97 -21.52 -8.59 29.57
N GLU A 98 -20.23 -8.27 29.39
CA GLU A 98 -19.53 -7.19 30.10
C GLU A 98 -19.74 -5.79 29.48
N GLY A 99 -20.81 -5.63 28.68
CA GLY A 99 -21.19 -4.36 28.04
C GLY A 99 -20.84 -4.33 26.56
N ARG A 100 -20.53 -3.14 26.05
CA ARG A 100 -20.19 -2.96 24.63
C ARG A 100 -18.71 -3.33 24.42
N VAL A 101 -18.45 -4.42 23.69
CA VAL A 101 -17.09 -4.93 23.44
C VAL A 101 -16.83 -5.01 21.93
N TRP A 102 -15.72 -4.43 21.50
CA TRP A 102 -15.14 -4.61 20.17
C TRP A 102 -13.96 -5.54 20.25
N THR A 103 -14.09 -6.73 19.67
CA THR A 103 -13.01 -7.72 19.59
C THR A 103 -12.30 -7.61 18.26
N ILE A 104 -10.96 -7.58 18.30
CA ILE A 104 -10.11 -7.64 17.12
C ILE A 104 -9.68 -9.08 16.87
N SER A 105 -9.87 -9.55 15.65
CA SER A 105 -9.40 -10.87 15.22
C SER A 105 -8.61 -10.80 13.92
N PHE A 106 -7.72 -11.76 13.73
CA PHE A 106 -6.91 -11.96 12.53
C PHE A 106 -7.22 -13.36 11.98
N ASN A 107 -7.84 -13.43 10.79
CA ASN A 107 -8.36 -14.67 10.21
C ASN A 107 -9.21 -15.50 11.21
N GLY A 108 -10.03 -14.82 12.00
CA GLY A 108 -10.95 -15.43 12.97
C GLY A 108 -10.36 -15.81 14.33
N ALA A 109 -9.12 -15.43 14.66
CA ALA A 109 -8.57 -15.58 16.02
C ALA A 109 -7.95 -14.28 16.55
N SER A 110 -8.13 -14.00 17.83
CA SER A 110 -7.69 -12.76 18.49
C SER A 110 -6.28 -12.85 19.05
N GLY A 111 -5.73 -11.68 19.41
CA GLY A 111 -4.41 -11.56 20.03
C GLY A 111 -3.25 -11.44 19.04
N GLU A 112 -2.15 -10.84 19.51
CA GLU A 112 -0.91 -10.72 18.76
C GLU A 112 -0.35 -12.07 18.29
N ALA A 113 -0.58 -13.14 19.08
CA ALA A 113 -0.14 -14.49 18.74
C ALA A 113 -0.79 -15.02 17.45
N ALA A 114 -2.07 -14.69 17.23
CA ALA A 114 -2.76 -15.05 15.99
C ALA A 114 -2.09 -14.40 14.79
N LEU A 115 -1.90 -13.07 14.84
CA LEU A 115 -1.23 -12.29 13.80
C LEU A 115 0.19 -12.78 13.51
N LEU A 116 1.00 -12.99 14.56
CA LEU A 116 2.37 -13.46 14.43
C LEU A 116 2.44 -14.86 13.79
N SER A 117 1.50 -15.75 14.12
CA SER A 117 1.49 -17.09 13.51
C SER A 117 1.23 -17.04 12.00
N LEU A 118 0.36 -16.12 11.53
CA LEU A 118 0.11 -15.88 10.11
C LEU A 118 1.36 -15.33 9.42
N LEU A 119 2.05 -14.37 10.06
CA LEU A 119 3.28 -13.78 9.53
C LEU A 119 4.43 -14.77 9.40
N VAL A 120 4.59 -15.67 10.38
CA VAL A 120 5.58 -16.76 10.33
C VAL A 120 5.32 -17.70 9.14
N ASP A 121 4.04 -17.96 8.86
CA ASP A 121 3.60 -18.78 7.72
C ASP A 121 3.57 -17.99 6.38
N ARG A 122 3.86 -16.68 6.40
CA ARG A 122 3.79 -15.76 5.24
C ARG A 122 2.39 -15.65 4.63
N GLU A 123 1.37 -15.83 5.45
CA GLU A 123 -0.02 -15.59 5.07
C GLU A 123 -0.32 -14.09 5.07
N THR A 124 -1.29 -13.66 4.26
CA THR A 124 -1.81 -12.29 4.30
C THR A 124 -2.97 -12.20 5.29
N PRO A 125 -2.83 -11.49 6.43
CA PRO A 125 -3.88 -11.44 7.44
C PRO A 125 -5.05 -10.56 7.00
N THR A 126 -6.25 -11.02 7.33
CA THR A 126 -7.47 -10.22 7.35
C THR A 126 -7.79 -9.92 8.80
N ALA A 127 -7.81 -8.65 9.15
CA ALA A 127 -8.22 -8.16 10.45
C ALA A 127 -9.71 -7.80 10.43
N GLU A 128 -10.42 -8.16 11.49
CA GLU A 128 -11.84 -7.88 11.66
C GLU A 128 -12.09 -7.25 13.03
N ILE A 129 -12.84 -6.15 13.04
CA ILE A 129 -13.44 -5.55 14.25
C ILE A 129 -14.85 -6.11 14.34
N SER A 130 -15.18 -6.74 15.47
CA SER A 130 -16.51 -7.32 15.68
C SER A 130 -17.12 -6.89 17.00
N GLU A 131 -18.44 -6.75 17.02
CA GLU A 131 -19.25 -6.50 18.21
C GLU A 131 -20.37 -7.53 18.21
N ASN A 132 -20.49 -8.34 19.27
CA ASN A 132 -21.49 -9.42 19.37
C ASN A 132 -21.50 -10.36 18.15
N ALA A 133 -20.31 -10.74 17.67
CA ALA A 133 -20.08 -11.53 16.45
C ALA A 133 -20.54 -10.90 15.12
N HIS A 134 -20.97 -9.63 15.14
CA HIS A 134 -21.20 -8.85 13.92
C HIS A 134 -19.93 -8.10 13.52
N ILE A 135 -19.48 -8.27 12.28
CA ILE A 135 -18.30 -7.57 11.76
C ILE A 135 -18.68 -6.11 11.49
N ILE A 136 -18.08 -5.20 12.24
CA ILE A 136 -18.20 -3.76 12.04
C ILE A 136 -17.31 -3.31 10.88
N ARG A 137 -16.08 -3.85 10.81
CA ARG A 137 -15.10 -3.50 9.79
C ARG A 137 -14.12 -4.61 9.55
N ALA A 138 -13.72 -4.79 8.30
CA ALA A 138 -12.67 -5.72 7.90
C ALA A 138 -11.58 -5.00 7.09
N ALA A 139 -10.35 -5.49 7.21
CA ALA A 139 -9.19 -4.99 6.48
C ALA A 139 -8.26 -6.15 6.11
N ARG A 140 -7.66 -6.12 4.93
CA ARG A 140 -6.60 -7.06 4.56
C ARG A 140 -5.25 -6.36 4.65
N LEU A 141 -4.50 -6.69 5.69
CA LEU A 141 -3.31 -5.95 6.12
C LEU A 141 -2.10 -6.30 5.26
N GLY A 142 -1.26 -5.31 5.00
CA GLY A 142 -0.10 -5.43 4.12
C GLY A 142 1.24 -5.11 4.74
N THR A 143 2.30 -5.35 3.97
CA THR A 143 3.69 -4.97 4.28
C THR A 143 4.56 -5.10 3.03
N GLU A 144 5.51 -4.20 2.85
CA GLU A 144 6.52 -4.27 1.80
C GLU A 144 7.80 -4.99 2.24
N HIS A 145 7.92 -5.35 3.53
CA HIS A 145 9.17 -5.82 4.15
C HIS A 145 9.57 -7.27 3.83
N GLY A 146 9.10 -7.85 2.71
CA GLY A 146 9.67 -9.07 2.12
C GLY A 146 9.78 -10.27 3.07
N GLY A 147 8.86 -10.35 4.04
CA GLY A 147 8.77 -11.40 5.05
C GLY A 147 9.57 -11.18 6.34
N VAL A 148 10.20 -10.02 6.56
CA VAL A 148 10.82 -9.66 7.86
C VAL A 148 9.72 -9.54 8.92
N VAL A 149 9.64 -10.49 9.84
CA VAL A 149 8.46 -10.67 10.72
C VAL A 149 8.26 -9.46 11.62
N LEU A 150 9.30 -8.92 12.25
CA LEU A 150 9.19 -7.76 13.13
C LEU A 150 8.64 -6.53 12.40
N ALA A 151 9.15 -6.26 11.19
CA ALA A 151 8.74 -5.09 10.43
C ALA A 151 7.30 -5.25 9.90
N SER A 152 6.98 -6.43 9.36
CA SER A 152 5.61 -6.77 8.94
C SER A 152 4.61 -6.73 10.09
N PHE A 153 5.01 -7.20 11.28
CA PHE A 153 4.16 -7.10 12.46
C PHE A 153 3.91 -5.65 12.85
N SER A 154 4.94 -4.80 12.84
CA SER A 154 4.79 -3.36 13.08
C SER A 154 3.81 -2.71 12.10
N ASP A 155 3.95 -2.97 10.79
CA ASP A 155 3.06 -2.40 9.77
C ASP A 155 1.60 -2.76 10.02
N MET A 156 1.35 -4.02 10.37
CA MET A 156 0.00 -4.54 10.58
C MET A 156 -0.63 -4.00 11.87
N LEU A 157 0.16 -3.78 12.93
CA LEU A 157 -0.31 -3.12 14.15
C LEU A 157 -0.66 -1.65 13.90
N ASP A 158 0.17 -0.93 13.15
CA ASP A 158 -0.09 0.46 12.75
C ASP A 158 -1.36 0.54 11.90
N ARG A 159 -1.52 -0.37 10.95
CA ARG A 159 -2.71 -0.40 10.09
C ARG A 159 -3.97 -0.81 10.86
N THR A 160 -3.86 -1.70 11.84
CA THR A 160 -4.94 -2.05 12.77
C THR A 160 -5.39 -0.82 13.56
N THR A 161 -4.44 0.01 13.98
CA THR A 161 -4.74 1.30 14.64
C THR A 161 -5.53 2.22 13.70
N THR A 162 -5.09 2.41 12.44
CA THR A 162 -5.86 3.20 11.46
C THR A 162 -7.26 2.61 11.23
N MET A 163 -7.39 1.28 11.19
CA MET A 163 -8.68 0.60 11.03
C MET A 163 -9.64 0.91 12.19
N LEU A 164 -9.14 0.82 13.43
CA LEU A 164 -9.89 1.13 14.66
C LEU A 164 -10.34 2.59 14.70
N ILE A 165 -9.44 3.53 14.41
CA ILE A 165 -9.76 4.97 14.41
C ILE A 165 -10.86 5.29 13.41
N ALA A 166 -10.79 4.76 12.19
CA ALA A 166 -11.84 5.03 11.21
C ALA A 166 -13.17 4.30 11.52
N ALA A 167 -13.14 3.13 12.16
CA ALA A 167 -14.37 2.48 12.65
C ALA A 167 -15.07 3.32 13.74
N LEU A 168 -14.30 3.87 14.68
CA LEU A 168 -14.82 4.75 15.74
C LEU A 168 -15.37 6.09 15.22
N SER A 169 -14.77 6.63 14.17
CA SER A 169 -15.26 7.82 13.48
C SER A 169 -16.52 7.57 12.64
N GLY A 170 -17.04 6.33 12.60
CA GLY A 170 -18.21 5.95 11.81
C GLY A 170 -17.95 5.96 10.30
N ALA A 171 -16.68 5.86 9.87
CA ALA A 171 -16.32 5.90 8.47
C ALA A 171 -16.84 4.62 7.76
N PRO A 172 -17.64 4.75 6.69
CA PRO A 172 -18.04 3.59 5.90
C PRO A 172 -16.81 2.96 5.23
N ALA A 173 -16.77 1.63 5.19
CA ALA A 173 -15.69 0.89 4.56
C ALA A 173 -16.24 0.04 3.41
N ALA A 174 -15.50 -0.01 2.30
CA ALA A 174 -15.78 -0.92 1.20
C ALA A 174 -15.63 -2.37 1.68
N ALA A 175 -16.47 -3.26 1.15
CA ALA A 175 -16.29 -4.70 1.35
C ALA A 175 -14.97 -5.17 0.72
N LEU A 176 -14.29 -6.10 1.40
CA LEU A 176 -13.11 -6.75 0.84
C LEU A 176 -13.51 -7.65 -0.34
N PRO A 177 -12.77 -7.64 -1.45
CA PRO A 177 -12.93 -8.66 -2.49
C PRO A 177 -12.72 -10.07 -1.90
N ASP A 178 -13.55 -11.02 -2.33
CA ASP A 178 -13.37 -12.44 -2.00
C ASP A 178 -12.20 -13.00 -2.81
N LEU A 179 -11.17 -13.47 -2.09
CA LEU A 179 -9.95 -14.05 -2.67
C LEU A 179 -9.81 -15.54 -2.31
N GLY A 180 -10.90 -16.16 -1.85
CA GLY A 180 -10.95 -17.54 -1.40
C GLY A 180 -10.77 -17.70 0.12
N PRO A 181 -10.66 -18.96 0.58
CA PRO A 181 -10.65 -19.29 2.00
C PRO A 181 -9.42 -18.72 2.71
N GLN A 182 -9.64 -18.23 3.92
CA GLN A 182 -8.58 -17.72 4.78
C GLN A 182 -7.91 -18.84 5.58
N THR A 183 -6.58 -18.78 5.69
CA THR A 183 -5.80 -19.69 6.53
C THR A 183 -6.02 -19.35 8.00
N ARG A 184 -6.47 -20.33 8.81
CA ARG A 184 -6.61 -20.14 10.26
C ARG A 184 -5.23 -20.01 10.93
N PRO A 185 -5.08 -19.12 11.93
CA PRO A 185 -3.88 -19.03 12.76
C PRO A 185 -3.53 -20.36 13.43
N ARG A 186 -2.22 -20.63 13.55
CA ARG A 186 -1.69 -21.89 14.11
C ARG A 186 -0.63 -21.59 15.16
N LEU A 187 -1.04 -21.57 16.43
CA LEU A 187 -0.16 -21.15 17.52
C LEU A 187 1.06 -22.07 17.73
N ASP A 188 0.99 -23.34 17.34
CA ASP A 188 2.13 -24.28 17.36
C ASP A 188 3.28 -23.84 16.44
N ARG A 189 2.99 -23.00 15.44
CA ARG A 189 4.01 -22.35 14.58
C ARG A 189 4.93 -21.42 15.34
N LEU A 190 4.50 -20.90 16.49
CA LEU A 190 5.30 -20.03 17.34
C LEU A 190 6.25 -20.81 18.27
N SER A 191 6.27 -22.14 18.23
CA SER A 191 7.19 -22.94 19.05
C SER A 191 8.66 -22.58 18.81
N ALA A 192 9.48 -22.67 19.86
CA ALA A 192 10.90 -22.30 19.82
C ALA A 192 11.66 -23.00 18.68
N ARG A 193 11.32 -24.25 18.36
CA ARG A 193 11.87 -25.00 17.22
C ARG A 193 11.58 -24.32 15.89
N ASN A 194 10.31 -23.98 15.63
CA ASN A 194 9.90 -23.35 14.38
C ASN A 194 10.51 -21.96 14.22
N ILE A 195 10.56 -21.18 15.31
CA ILE A 195 11.22 -19.87 15.33
C ILE A 195 12.72 -20.00 15.08
N GLY A 196 13.40 -21.00 15.65
CA GLY A 196 14.81 -21.28 15.36
C GLY A 196 15.07 -21.61 13.89
N VAL A 197 14.20 -22.43 13.27
CA VAL A 197 14.26 -22.71 11.83
C VAL A 197 14.06 -21.42 11.01
N LEU A 198 13.09 -20.59 11.37
CA LEU A 198 12.86 -19.32 10.69
C LEU A 198 14.08 -18.38 10.81
N ALA A 199 14.66 -18.24 12.00
CA ALA A 199 15.86 -17.45 12.23
C ALA A 199 17.04 -17.90 11.34
N SER A 200 17.24 -19.21 11.19
CA SER A 200 18.28 -19.75 10.28
C SER A 200 18.01 -19.39 8.81
N LYS A 201 16.74 -19.45 8.37
CA LYS A 201 16.33 -19.03 7.03
C LYS A 201 16.55 -17.53 6.83
N LYS A 202 16.38 -16.69 7.86
CA LYS A 202 16.63 -15.24 7.79
C LYS A 202 18.10 -14.90 7.63
N LEU A 203 18.97 -15.59 8.35
CA LEU A 203 20.41 -15.45 8.15
C LEU A 203 20.81 -15.85 6.73
N ALA A 204 20.35 -17.00 6.25
CA ALA A 204 20.58 -17.45 4.88
C ALA A 204 20.03 -16.44 3.84
N GLN A 205 18.81 -15.93 4.05
CA GLN A 205 18.20 -14.90 3.21
C GLN A 205 19.08 -13.65 3.15
N ARG A 206 19.62 -13.19 4.28
CA ARG A 206 20.47 -12.00 4.33
C ARG A 206 21.77 -12.19 3.56
N VAL A 207 22.37 -13.39 3.66
CA VAL A 207 23.57 -13.77 2.89
C VAL A 207 23.25 -13.79 1.40
N VAL A 208 22.16 -14.45 1.00
CA VAL A 208 21.73 -14.51 -0.41
C VAL A 208 21.45 -13.12 -0.96
N GLN A 209 20.75 -12.25 -0.21
CA GLN A 209 20.51 -10.86 -0.61
C GLN A 209 21.81 -10.07 -0.77
N HIS A 210 22.76 -10.24 0.15
CA HIS A 210 24.06 -9.58 0.03
C HIS A 210 24.81 -10.03 -1.23
N LEU A 211 24.89 -11.34 -1.47
CA LEU A 211 25.50 -11.89 -2.68
C LEU A 211 24.77 -11.41 -3.95
N TYR A 212 23.44 -11.36 -3.92
CA TYR A 212 22.63 -10.84 -5.01
C TYR A 212 22.98 -9.38 -5.31
N HIS A 213 23.06 -8.50 -4.32
CA HIS A 213 23.44 -7.08 -4.51
C HIS A 213 24.89 -6.88 -4.95
N LEU A 214 25.79 -7.85 -4.72
CA LEU A 214 27.14 -7.82 -5.30
C LEU A 214 27.10 -8.10 -6.81
N CYS A 215 26.21 -8.98 -7.26
CA CYS A 215 26.12 -9.43 -8.65
C CYS A 215 25.11 -8.65 -9.51
N TYR A 216 24.07 -8.08 -8.90
CA TYR A 216 22.92 -7.46 -9.57
C TYR A 216 22.62 -6.07 -9.00
N ASN A 217 22.16 -5.18 -9.88
CA ASN A 217 21.48 -3.96 -9.48
C ASN A 217 20.06 -4.33 -9.01
N ALA A 218 19.67 -3.84 -7.84
CA ALA A 218 18.31 -3.96 -7.31
C ALA A 218 17.94 -2.73 -6.49
N PRO A 219 16.67 -2.27 -6.54
CA PRO A 219 15.60 -2.80 -7.41
C PRO A 219 15.90 -2.57 -8.89
N SER A 220 15.27 -3.32 -9.79
CA SER A 220 15.38 -3.11 -11.23
C SER A 220 14.05 -3.46 -11.87
N TRP A 221 13.62 -2.64 -12.81
CA TRP A 221 12.34 -2.73 -13.50
C TRP A 221 12.53 -2.62 -15.01
N ARG A 222 11.51 -2.99 -15.76
CA ARG A 222 11.46 -2.82 -17.21
C ARG A 222 10.06 -2.44 -17.64
N VAL A 223 9.99 -1.46 -18.53
CA VAL A 223 8.77 -1.10 -19.25
C VAL A 223 8.61 -2.01 -20.46
N GLY A 224 7.45 -2.65 -20.56
CA GLY A 224 6.96 -3.38 -21.71
C GLY A 224 5.98 -2.53 -22.51
N TRP A 225 6.01 -2.64 -23.83
CA TRP A 225 5.07 -1.97 -24.72
C TRP A 225 4.66 -2.86 -25.89
N ARG A 226 3.46 -2.62 -26.42
CA ARG A 226 2.97 -3.25 -27.64
C ARG A 226 2.05 -2.31 -28.42
N ARG A 227 1.87 -2.57 -29.70
CA ARG A 227 0.77 -1.96 -30.48
C ARG A 227 -0.55 -2.62 -30.08
N LEU A 228 -1.59 -1.80 -29.95
CA LEU A 228 -2.96 -2.24 -29.72
C LEU A 228 -3.65 -2.51 -31.06
N ASP A 229 -3.32 -3.66 -31.65
CA ASP A 229 -3.98 -4.20 -32.84
C ASP A 229 -4.94 -5.33 -32.41
N GLY A 230 -5.82 -5.05 -31.44
CA GLY A 230 -6.69 -6.04 -30.79
C GLY A 230 -7.16 -5.58 -29.39
N PRO A 231 -7.67 -6.50 -28.55
CA PRO A 231 -8.10 -6.16 -27.20
C PRO A 231 -6.91 -5.74 -26.32
N ASP A 232 -7.15 -4.71 -25.50
CA ASP A 232 -6.24 -4.30 -24.43
C ASP A 232 -6.32 -5.28 -23.25
N LEU A 233 -5.51 -5.07 -22.21
CA LEU A 233 -5.47 -5.94 -21.02
C LEU A 233 -6.75 -5.85 -20.18
N PHE A 234 -7.48 -4.73 -20.21
CA PHE A 234 -8.75 -4.61 -19.52
C PHE A 234 -9.78 -5.60 -20.07
N ASP A 235 -9.83 -5.71 -21.40
CA ASP A 235 -10.73 -6.62 -22.09
C ASP A 235 -10.21 -8.07 -22.08
N LEU A 236 -8.90 -8.25 -22.35
CA LEU A 236 -8.29 -9.56 -22.50
C LEU A 236 -8.22 -10.33 -21.17
N LYS A 237 -7.97 -9.64 -20.05
CA LYS A 237 -7.79 -10.24 -18.71
C LYS A 237 -6.78 -11.39 -18.70
N ALA A 238 -5.79 -11.32 -19.58
CA ALA A 238 -4.67 -12.23 -19.69
C ALA A 238 -3.53 -11.52 -20.43
N HIS A 239 -2.30 -12.05 -20.37
CA HIS A 239 -1.25 -11.54 -21.23
C HIS A 239 -1.55 -11.84 -22.71
N PRO A 240 -1.20 -10.93 -23.62
CA PRO A 240 -1.37 -11.15 -25.05
C PRO A 240 -0.39 -12.19 -25.58
N ASP A 241 -0.85 -13.01 -26.53
CA ASP A 241 -0.02 -14.02 -27.21
C ASP A 241 1.12 -13.39 -28.02
N THR A 242 0.93 -12.15 -28.48
CA THR A 242 1.94 -11.38 -29.20
C THR A 242 3.13 -10.95 -28.32
N GLY A 243 2.98 -11.05 -27.00
CA GLY A 243 3.97 -10.59 -26.03
C GLY A 243 4.23 -9.09 -26.03
N TRP A 244 5.36 -8.72 -25.45
CA TRP A 244 5.76 -7.33 -25.19
C TRP A 244 7.15 -7.04 -25.72
N LYS A 245 7.32 -5.87 -26.33
CA LYS A 245 8.64 -5.30 -26.59
C LYS A 245 9.12 -4.58 -25.34
N VAL A 246 10.43 -4.61 -25.08
CA VAL A 246 11.02 -3.93 -23.93
C VAL A 246 11.49 -2.54 -24.35
N LEU A 247 11.19 -1.52 -23.54
CA LEU A 247 11.79 -0.19 -23.69
C LEU A 247 13.27 -0.28 -23.31
N ALA A 248 14.16 0.06 -24.24
CA ALA A 248 15.60 -0.11 -24.05
C ALA A 248 16.18 0.91 -23.07
N ASP A 249 17.04 0.43 -22.17
CA ASP A 249 17.87 1.24 -21.25
C ASP A 249 19.36 1.21 -21.64
N ASP A 250 20.20 1.87 -20.85
CA ASP A 250 21.67 1.86 -20.96
C ASP A 250 22.37 0.88 -20.00
N GLY A 251 21.60 0.08 -19.25
CA GLY A 251 22.06 -0.82 -18.20
C GLY A 251 22.49 -0.14 -16.89
N ARG A 252 22.50 1.19 -16.82
CA ARG A 252 22.87 1.99 -15.63
C ARG A 252 21.66 2.56 -14.88
N ARG A 253 20.48 2.35 -15.44
CA ARG A 253 19.19 2.78 -14.91
C ARG A 253 18.13 1.69 -15.08
N PHE A 254 16.93 1.94 -14.58
CA PHE A 254 15.73 1.28 -15.04
C PHE A 254 14.64 2.30 -15.37
N TYR A 255 13.67 1.86 -16.16
CA TYR A 255 12.42 2.58 -16.36
C TYR A 255 11.24 1.83 -15.72
N ALA A 256 10.34 2.57 -15.09
CA ALA A 256 9.10 2.08 -14.49
C ALA A 256 7.97 3.11 -14.67
N ASP A 257 6.77 2.76 -14.21
CA ASP A 257 5.54 3.55 -14.24
C ASP A 257 5.29 4.24 -15.59
N PRO A 258 5.04 3.47 -16.68
CA PRO A 258 4.84 4.03 -18.00
C PRO A 258 3.48 4.76 -18.09
N PHE A 259 3.50 6.08 -18.29
CA PHE A 259 2.33 6.91 -18.52
C PHE A 259 2.36 7.57 -19.90
N PRO A 260 1.62 7.04 -20.88
CA PRO A 260 1.52 7.62 -22.20
C PRO A 260 0.46 8.72 -22.26
N ILE A 261 0.67 9.69 -23.15
CA ILE A 261 -0.30 10.71 -23.53
C ILE A 261 -0.19 11.01 -25.03
N VAL A 262 -1.33 11.30 -25.65
CA VAL A 262 -1.37 11.83 -27.02
C VAL A 262 -1.60 13.33 -26.93
N HIS A 263 -0.70 14.11 -27.51
CA HIS A 263 -0.86 15.55 -27.63
C HIS A 263 -0.49 15.99 -29.04
N GLN A 264 -1.36 16.80 -29.67
CA GLN A 264 -1.17 17.27 -31.06
C GLN A 264 -0.88 16.12 -32.07
N GLY A 265 -1.56 14.98 -31.90
CA GLY A 265 -1.41 13.80 -32.76
C GLY A 265 -0.13 12.98 -32.53
N LYS A 266 0.69 13.36 -31.54
CA LYS A 266 1.95 12.68 -31.21
C LYS A 266 1.84 11.97 -29.86
N THR A 267 2.33 10.73 -29.81
CA THR A 267 2.36 9.94 -28.58
C THR A 267 3.68 10.19 -27.85
N THR A 268 3.60 10.54 -26.57
CA THR A 268 4.76 10.66 -25.67
C THR A 268 4.54 9.74 -24.48
N LEU A 269 5.56 8.96 -24.14
CA LEU A 269 5.59 8.12 -22.95
C LEU A 269 6.44 8.79 -21.87
N PHE A 270 5.87 9.01 -20.69
CA PHE A 270 6.59 9.39 -19.48
C PHE A 270 6.87 8.15 -18.63
N VAL A 271 8.02 8.13 -17.95
CA VAL A 271 8.47 7.02 -17.08
C VAL A 271 9.19 7.57 -15.85
N GLU A 272 9.15 6.82 -14.76
CA GLU A 272 10.20 6.89 -13.74
C GLU A 272 11.53 6.47 -14.39
N ASP A 273 12.56 7.29 -14.25
CA ASP A 273 13.94 7.02 -14.65
C ASP A 273 14.80 6.97 -13.39
N TYR A 274 15.16 5.75 -12.98
CA TYR A 274 15.94 5.52 -11.77
C TYR A 274 17.37 5.19 -12.11
N GLU A 275 18.29 6.08 -11.74
CA GLU A 275 19.72 5.86 -11.95
C GLU A 275 20.36 5.13 -10.76
N TYR A 276 21.04 4.01 -11.00
CA TYR A 276 21.60 3.18 -9.92
C TYR A 276 22.71 3.86 -9.12
N SER A 277 23.47 4.77 -9.74
CA SER A 277 24.58 5.47 -9.07
C SER A 277 24.12 6.49 -8.03
N THR A 278 22.99 7.14 -8.28
CA THR A 278 22.42 8.18 -7.40
C THR A 278 21.29 7.65 -6.53
N ALA A 279 20.78 6.46 -6.85
CA ALA A 279 19.68 5.80 -6.16
C ALA A 279 18.40 6.67 -6.07
N LYS A 280 18.13 7.43 -7.13
CA LYS A 280 17.06 8.43 -7.19
C LYS A 280 16.29 8.31 -8.51
N GLY A 281 14.96 8.33 -8.40
CA GLY A 281 14.04 8.45 -9.53
C GLY A 281 13.81 9.91 -9.93
N ILE A 282 13.88 10.17 -11.23
CA ILE A 282 13.41 11.40 -11.89
C ILE A 282 12.35 11.03 -12.93
N ILE A 283 11.73 12.01 -13.58
CA ILE A 283 10.81 11.73 -14.69
C ILE A 283 11.51 12.00 -16.03
N SER A 284 11.49 10.99 -16.90
CA SER A 284 11.99 11.07 -18.27
C SER A 284 10.86 10.81 -19.27
N ALA A 285 11.01 11.29 -20.52
CA ALA A 285 10.02 11.14 -21.57
C ALA A 285 10.64 10.69 -22.90
N VAL A 286 9.91 9.90 -23.68
CA VAL A 286 10.28 9.50 -25.04
C VAL A 286 9.08 9.60 -25.98
N THR A 287 9.33 10.06 -27.20
CA THR A 287 8.33 10.07 -28.27
C THR A 287 8.12 8.67 -28.83
N PHE A 288 6.90 8.35 -29.26
CA PHE A 288 6.58 7.17 -30.05
C PHE A 288 6.09 7.54 -31.45
N ASP A 289 6.69 6.91 -32.46
CA ASP A 289 6.17 6.84 -33.84
C ASP A 289 5.38 5.53 -34.02
N ALA A 290 4.85 5.29 -35.24
CA ALA A 290 4.08 4.09 -35.55
C ALA A 290 4.82 2.77 -35.25
N ASP A 291 6.15 2.77 -35.35
CA ASP A 291 6.99 1.58 -35.17
C ASP A 291 7.51 1.40 -33.74
N GLY A 292 7.38 2.41 -32.86
CA GLY A 292 7.87 2.38 -31.49
C GLY A 292 8.57 3.65 -31.02
N PRO A 293 9.39 3.57 -29.96
CA PRO A 293 10.05 4.74 -29.37
C PRO A 293 11.11 5.33 -30.31
N VAL A 294 11.15 6.65 -30.40
CA VAL A 294 12.15 7.42 -31.14
C VAL A 294 13.29 7.79 -30.20
N GLY A 295 14.26 6.88 -30.07
CA GLY A 295 15.40 7.04 -29.16
C GLY A 295 15.12 6.48 -27.76
N ARG A 296 15.69 7.13 -26.74
CA ARG A 296 15.57 6.73 -25.32
C ARG A 296 14.83 7.81 -24.53
N PRO A 297 14.24 7.47 -23.38
CA PRO A 297 13.72 8.48 -22.46
C PRO A 297 14.77 9.51 -22.07
N GLU A 298 14.41 10.78 -22.20
CA GLU A 298 15.23 11.93 -21.83
C GLU A 298 14.65 12.61 -20.58
N PRO A 299 15.48 13.05 -19.62
CA PRO A 299 15.01 13.76 -18.42
C PRO A 299 14.16 14.99 -18.75
N VAL A 300 13.01 15.10 -18.10
CA VAL A 300 12.09 16.24 -18.28
C VAL A 300 11.69 16.93 -16.97
N LEU A 301 11.74 16.22 -15.85
CA LEU A 301 11.44 16.78 -14.53
C LEU A 301 12.31 16.09 -13.46
N GLU A 302 12.99 16.92 -12.67
CA GLU A 302 13.76 16.48 -11.50
C GLU A 302 13.30 17.28 -10.27
N HIS A 303 13.23 16.61 -9.13
CA HIS A 303 12.90 17.20 -7.84
C HIS A 303 14.00 16.88 -6.81
N ALA A 304 14.02 17.54 -5.65
CA ALA A 304 14.97 17.21 -4.59
C ALA A 304 14.71 15.82 -3.97
N CYS A 305 13.46 15.36 -4.01
CA CYS A 305 13.05 14.03 -3.59
C CYS A 305 12.98 13.07 -4.80
N HIS A 306 12.78 11.78 -4.52
CA HIS A 306 12.53 10.76 -5.54
C HIS A 306 11.18 10.99 -6.21
N LEU A 307 11.12 10.90 -7.54
CA LEU A 307 9.90 10.95 -8.33
C LEU A 307 9.62 9.60 -8.98
N SER A 308 8.35 9.18 -8.96
CA SER A 308 7.82 8.02 -9.69
C SER A 308 6.38 8.31 -10.17
N TYR A 309 5.68 7.33 -10.74
CA TYR A 309 4.26 7.41 -11.12
C TYR A 309 3.84 8.75 -11.78
N PRO A 310 4.39 9.11 -12.97
CA PRO A 310 4.14 10.40 -13.61
C PRO A 310 2.74 10.50 -14.22
N PHE A 311 1.71 10.64 -13.39
CA PHE A 311 0.32 10.74 -13.85
C PHE A 311 0.12 12.02 -14.69
N VAL A 312 0.18 11.87 -16.01
CA VAL A 312 0.06 12.97 -17.00
C VAL A 312 -1.34 13.01 -17.61
N PHE A 313 -1.89 14.20 -17.88
CA PHE A 313 -3.19 14.36 -18.52
C PHE A 313 -3.31 15.70 -19.24
N GLU A 314 -4.24 15.81 -20.19
CA GLU A 314 -4.58 17.05 -20.89
C GLU A 314 -5.88 17.64 -20.33
N ARG A 315 -5.88 18.95 -20.06
CA ARG A 315 -7.08 19.72 -19.71
C ARG A 315 -6.91 21.16 -20.16
N ASP A 316 -7.95 21.72 -20.76
CA ASP A 316 -8.00 23.10 -21.26
C ASP A 316 -6.85 23.45 -22.22
N GLY A 317 -6.47 22.49 -23.08
CA GLY A 317 -5.37 22.63 -24.05
C GLY A 317 -3.97 22.70 -23.42
N GLN A 318 -3.85 22.43 -22.12
CA GLN A 318 -2.59 22.37 -21.38
C GLN A 318 -2.32 20.93 -20.94
N ILE A 319 -1.04 20.60 -20.80
CA ILE A 319 -0.60 19.32 -20.25
C ILE A 319 -0.20 19.50 -18.78
N TRP A 320 -0.72 18.59 -17.96
CA TRP A 320 -0.56 18.56 -16.53
C TRP A 320 0.10 17.25 -16.09
N MET A 321 0.85 17.27 -15.00
CA MET A 321 1.45 16.09 -14.40
C MET A 321 1.36 16.14 -12.88
N ILE A 322 1.07 14.99 -12.28
CA ILE A 322 1.17 14.74 -10.84
C ILE A 322 2.13 13.55 -10.66
N PRO A 323 3.43 13.78 -10.42
CA PRO A 323 4.34 12.70 -10.05
C PRO A 323 4.10 12.28 -8.58
N GLU A 324 4.48 11.06 -8.22
CA GLU A 324 4.57 10.68 -6.81
C GLU A 324 5.71 11.45 -6.13
N THR A 325 5.35 12.23 -5.11
CA THR A 325 6.25 13.01 -4.25
C THR A 325 6.13 12.57 -2.79
N CYS A 326 5.89 11.28 -2.55
CA CYS A 326 5.57 10.70 -1.24
C CYS A 326 6.57 11.09 -0.13
N ALA A 327 7.88 11.13 -0.45
CA ALA A 327 8.94 11.53 0.47
C ALA A 327 8.97 13.03 0.83
N ALA A 328 8.30 13.88 0.05
CA ALA A 328 8.10 15.29 0.34
C ALA A 328 6.80 15.56 1.14
N GLU A 329 6.01 14.51 1.41
CA GLU A 329 4.72 14.59 2.10
C GLU A 329 3.73 15.58 1.45
N THR A 330 3.81 15.72 0.13
CA THR A 330 2.97 16.59 -0.69
C THR A 330 2.41 15.83 -1.89
N VAL A 331 1.29 16.31 -2.42
CA VAL A 331 0.82 15.98 -3.78
C VAL A 331 0.95 17.24 -4.60
N GLU A 332 1.71 17.18 -5.69
CA GLU A 332 2.11 18.37 -6.45
C GLU A 332 1.62 18.32 -7.89
N LEU A 333 1.05 19.43 -8.35
CA LEU A 333 0.57 19.59 -9.71
C LEU A 333 1.56 20.43 -10.52
N TYR A 334 1.99 19.91 -11.66
CA TYR A 334 2.88 20.57 -12.60
C TYR A 334 2.17 20.86 -13.92
N ARG A 335 2.54 21.95 -14.58
CA ARG A 335 2.09 22.32 -15.93
C ARG A 335 3.28 22.38 -16.87
N ALA A 336 3.13 21.84 -18.08
CA ALA A 336 4.17 21.94 -19.10
C ALA A 336 4.16 23.33 -19.75
N THR A 337 5.34 23.94 -19.90
CA THR A 337 5.54 25.19 -20.66
C THR A 337 6.19 24.96 -22.02
N SER A 338 6.89 23.83 -22.18
CA SER A 338 7.54 23.42 -23.43
C SER A 338 7.50 21.90 -23.58
N PHE A 339 6.28 21.36 -23.73
CA PHE A 339 6.01 19.91 -23.79
C PHE A 339 6.95 19.19 -24.79
N PRO A 340 7.57 18.04 -24.43
CA PRO A 340 7.31 17.22 -23.23
C PRO A 340 8.03 17.65 -21.95
N GLY A 341 8.78 18.75 -21.96
CA GLY A 341 9.49 19.30 -20.81
C GLY A 341 8.93 20.64 -20.32
N GLY A 342 9.80 21.40 -19.64
CA GLY A 342 9.46 22.74 -19.15
C GLY A 342 8.40 22.73 -18.05
N TRP A 343 8.44 21.73 -17.17
CA TRP A 343 7.47 21.57 -16.09
C TRP A 343 7.65 22.64 -15.01
N VAL A 344 6.57 23.36 -14.72
CA VAL A 344 6.50 24.33 -13.62
C VAL A 344 5.49 23.85 -12.59
N LYS A 345 5.86 23.89 -11.31
CA LYS A 345 4.94 23.56 -10.21
C LYS A 345 3.86 24.63 -10.14
N GLU A 346 2.62 24.25 -10.40
CA GLU A 346 1.46 25.14 -10.39
C GLU A 346 0.82 25.19 -8.99
N ALA A 347 0.70 24.04 -8.32
CA ALA A 347 0.05 23.96 -7.01
C ALA A 347 0.55 22.79 -6.16
N THR A 348 0.44 22.93 -4.84
CA THR A 348 0.45 21.80 -3.90
C THR A 348 -1.02 21.44 -3.60
N LEU A 349 -1.48 20.29 -4.11
CA LEU A 349 -2.86 19.84 -4.00
C LEU A 349 -3.19 19.31 -2.60
N LEU A 350 -2.25 18.63 -1.96
CA LEU A 350 -2.32 18.13 -0.58
C LEU A 350 -0.94 18.29 0.09
N SER A 351 -0.92 18.49 1.41
CA SER A 351 0.30 18.68 2.21
C SER A 351 0.24 17.94 3.55
N GLY A 352 1.40 17.53 4.07
CA GLY A 352 1.50 16.78 5.32
C GLY A 352 0.98 15.35 5.21
N ILE A 353 1.06 14.77 4.00
CA ILE A 353 0.53 13.44 3.71
C ILE A 353 1.51 12.61 2.87
N SER A 354 1.81 11.41 3.34
CA SER A 354 2.56 10.40 2.57
C SER A 354 1.57 9.65 1.67
N ALA A 355 1.42 10.15 0.44
CA ALA A 355 0.51 9.60 -0.58
C ALA A 355 1.29 9.01 -1.76
N SER A 356 0.93 7.79 -2.16
CA SER A 356 1.51 7.08 -3.30
C SER A 356 0.52 6.87 -4.44
N ASP A 357 1.04 6.82 -5.66
CA ASP A 357 0.34 6.53 -6.92
C ASP A 357 -0.92 7.39 -7.17
N VAL A 358 -0.81 8.71 -6.96
CA VAL A 358 -1.93 9.64 -7.08
C VAL A 358 -2.55 9.58 -8.48
N THR A 359 -3.83 9.24 -8.54
CA THR A 359 -4.57 9.05 -9.80
C THR A 359 -5.85 9.85 -9.79
N LEU A 360 -6.10 10.64 -10.84
CA LEU A 360 -7.32 11.43 -10.99
C LEU A 360 -8.32 10.79 -11.95
N ILE A 361 -9.60 10.98 -11.68
CA ILE A 361 -10.69 10.69 -12.61
C ILE A 361 -11.80 11.74 -12.46
N GLU A 362 -12.33 12.22 -13.59
CA GLU A 362 -13.55 13.01 -13.63
C GLU A 362 -14.75 12.06 -13.76
N ASN A 363 -15.72 12.18 -12.85
CA ASN A 363 -16.94 11.38 -12.84
C ASN A 363 -18.13 12.29 -12.54
N LEU A 364 -19.11 12.33 -13.46
CA LEU A 364 -20.33 13.15 -13.35
C LEU A 364 -20.06 14.64 -13.05
N GLY A 365 -19.02 15.22 -13.67
CA GLY A 365 -18.65 16.63 -13.48
C GLY A 365 -17.89 16.94 -12.19
N GLN A 366 -17.53 15.91 -11.42
CA GLN A 366 -16.75 16.02 -10.19
C GLN A 366 -15.39 15.35 -10.38
N TRP A 367 -14.32 15.94 -9.84
CA TRP A 367 -13.01 15.33 -9.78
C TRP A 367 -12.85 14.46 -8.55
N TRP A 368 -12.22 13.31 -8.74
CA TRP A 368 -11.88 12.36 -7.70
C TRP A 368 -10.39 12.04 -7.76
N MET A 369 -9.73 12.10 -6.60
CA MET A 369 -8.32 11.73 -6.43
C MET A 369 -8.25 10.45 -5.63
N PHE A 370 -7.49 9.47 -6.12
CA PHE A 370 -7.22 8.20 -5.46
C PHE A 370 -5.73 8.09 -5.16
N ALA A 371 -5.38 7.68 -3.94
CA ALA A 371 -4.00 7.40 -3.56
C ALA A 371 -3.97 6.39 -2.41
N THR A 372 -2.89 5.63 -2.27
CA THR A 372 -2.63 4.93 -1.01
C THR A 372 -1.93 5.86 -0.03
N VAL A 373 -2.32 5.81 1.25
CA VAL A 373 -1.81 6.71 2.28
C VAL A 373 -1.16 5.93 3.42
N ARG A 374 0.04 6.39 3.78
CA ARG A 374 0.73 5.94 4.99
C ARG A 374 0.58 6.99 6.09
N ASP A 375 -0.25 6.69 7.08
CA ASP A 375 -0.57 7.57 8.20
C ASP A 375 0.27 7.16 9.42
N GLY A 376 1.48 7.73 9.51
CA GLY A 376 2.50 7.45 10.53
C GLY A 376 3.24 6.12 10.32
N GLY A 377 2.48 5.02 10.19
CA GLY A 377 2.97 3.65 10.07
C GLY A 377 2.20 2.82 9.04
N GLY A 378 2.50 1.53 8.98
CA GLY A 378 1.85 0.60 8.05
C GLY A 378 2.47 0.54 6.66
N SER A 379 1.86 -0.31 5.83
CA SER A 379 2.23 -0.48 4.43
C SER A 379 1.89 0.76 3.60
N TYR A 380 2.71 1.05 2.59
CA TYR A 380 2.46 2.09 1.59
C TYR A 380 1.35 1.73 0.59
N SER A 381 0.86 0.50 0.62
CA SER A 381 0.09 -0.09 -0.48
C SER A 381 -1.30 -0.60 -0.09
N ASP A 382 -1.67 -0.59 1.19
CA ASP A 382 -2.91 -1.21 1.66
C ASP A 382 -4.05 -0.23 1.98
N ALA A 383 -3.81 1.03 2.32
CA ALA A 383 -4.90 1.97 2.67
C ALA A 383 -5.21 2.95 1.54
N LEU A 384 -6.30 2.69 0.81
CA LEU A 384 -6.80 3.60 -0.20
C LEU A 384 -7.56 4.77 0.45
N HIS A 385 -7.17 5.98 0.09
CA HIS A 385 -7.87 7.21 0.39
C HIS A 385 -8.39 7.86 -0.90
N ILE A 386 -9.51 8.58 -0.76
CA ILE A 386 -10.16 9.32 -1.83
C ILE A 386 -10.38 10.77 -1.41
N TRP A 387 -10.25 11.70 -2.35
CA TRP A 387 -10.67 13.09 -2.20
C TRP A 387 -11.55 13.50 -3.37
N THR A 388 -12.35 14.54 -3.17
CA THR A 388 -13.23 15.10 -4.19
C THR A 388 -13.04 16.62 -4.33
N ALA A 389 -13.14 17.14 -5.55
CA ALA A 389 -13.05 18.57 -5.85
C ALA A 389 -13.85 18.92 -7.11
N ASN A 390 -14.34 20.16 -7.18
CA ASN A 390 -15.06 20.65 -8.37
C ASN A 390 -14.09 20.94 -9.54
N ASP A 391 -12.79 21.09 -9.23
CA ASP A 391 -11.72 21.36 -10.20
C ASP A 391 -10.51 20.48 -9.82
N PHE A 392 -9.76 19.99 -10.81
CA PHE A 392 -8.59 19.14 -10.58
C PHE A 392 -7.47 19.85 -9.78
N ARG A 393 -7.48 21.19 -9.75
CA ARG A 393 -6.57 22.01 -8.95
C ARG A 393 -7.00 22.14 -7.48
N GLY A 394 -8.18 21.62 -7.13
CA GLY A 394 -8.75 21.68 -5.80
C GLY A 394 -9.70 22.87 -5.59
N PRO A 395 -10.04 23.20 -4.33
CA PRO A 395 -9.57 22.53 -3.11
C PRO A 395 -10.10 21.09 -3.01
N TRP A 396 -9.26 20.19 -2.50
CA TRP A 396 -9.59 18.78 -2.34
C TRP A 396 -10.19 18.51 -0.95
N THR A 397 -11.39 17.92 -0.93
CA THR A 397 -12.07 17.53 0.30
C THR A 397 -11.91 16.02 0.52
N PRO A 398 -11.43 15.56 1.69
CA PRO A 398 -11.29 14.13 1.96
C PRO A 398 -12.66 13.44 1.98
N HIS A 399 -12.73 12.26 1.38
CA HIS A 399 -13.92 11.42 1.44
C HIS A 399 -14.17 10.94 2.88
N ARG A 400 -15.43 10.99 3.33
CA ARG A 400 -15.80 10.68 4.74
C ARG A 400 -15.46 9.24 5.16
N GLY A 401 -15.36 8.34 4.20
CA GLY A 401 -15.00 6.93 4.40
C GLY A 401 -13.49 6.68 4.52
N ASN A 402 -12.62 7.69 4.42
CA ASN A 402 -11.17 7.46 4.39
C ASN A 402 -10.62 6.79 5.68
N PRO A 403 -9.71 5.79 5.55
CA PRO A 403 -9.43 5.03 4.33
C PRO A 403 -10.64 4.24 3.86
N VAL A 404 -11.07 4.43 2.62
CA VAL A 404 -12.28 3.80 2.07
C VAL A 404 -12.13 2.29 1.90
N LEU A 405 -10.89 1.81 1.79
CA LEU A 405 -10.52 0.42 1.67
C LEU A 405 -9.15 0.22 2.31
N ILE A 406 -9.03 -0.78 3.19
CA ILE A 406 -7.73 -1.28 3.65
C ILE A 406 -7.56 -2.69 3.08
N ASP A 407 -6.85 -2.80 1.96
CA ASP A 407 -6.62 -4.05 1.26
C ASP A 407 -5.32 -4.05 0.45
N ILE A 408 -4.31 -4.76 0.95
CA ILE A 408 -3.03 -4.94 0.25
C ILE A 408 -3.17 -5.63 -1.13
N ALA A 409 -4.31 -6.25 -1.42
CA ALA A 409 -4.55 -6.93 -2.69
C ALA A 409 -5.17 -6.03 -3.78
N SER A 410 -5.75 -4.89 -3.42
CA SER A 410 -6.53 -4.09 -4.39
C SER A 410 -6.66 -2.58 -4.08
N ALA A 411 -5.99 -2.07 -3.05
CA ALA A 411 -6.03 -0.65 -2.69
C ALA A 411 -5.14 0.23 -3.57
N ARG A 412 -3.89 -0.19 -3.81
CA ARG A 412 -2.88 0.61 -4.53
C ARG A 412 -3.24 0.79 -6.01
N PRO A 413 -3.30 2.03 -6.53
CA PRO A 413 -3.46 2.30 -7.96
C PRO A 413 -2.34 1.66 -8.80
N ALA A 414 -2.64 1.34 -10.05
CA ALA A 414 -1.69 0.71 -10.97
C ALA A 414 -1.80 1.31 -12.39
N GLY A 415 -2.02 2.62 -12.48
CA GLY A 415 -2.20 3.33 -13.75
C GLY A 415 -3.56 4.03 -13.88
N ARG A 416 -3.86 4.47 -15.10
CA ARG A 416 -5.04 5.25 -15.45
C ARG A 416 -6.30 4.40 -15.36
N MET A 417 -7.35 4.99 -14.78
CA MET A 417 -8.70 4.40 -14.80
C MET A 417 -9.40 4.64 -16.13
N VAL A 418 -10.21 3.70 -16.58
CA VAL A 418 -10.89 3.76 -17.88
C VAL A 418 -12.38 3.48 -17.78
N TRP A 419 -13.18 4.19 -18.56
CA TRP A 419 -14.59 3.85 -18.76
C TRP A 419 -14.72 2.83 -19.90
N ARG A 420 -15.39 1.71 -19.61
CA ARG A 420 -15.70 0.63 -20.56
C ARG A 420 -17.15 0.21 -20.37
N ASP A 421 -17.95 0.29 -21.43
CA ASP A 421 -19.37 -0.08 -21.42
C ASP A 421 -20.18 0.49 -20.23
N GLY A 422 -19.92 1.75 -19.88
CA GLY A 422 -20.58 2.43 -18.75
C GLY A 422 -20.07 2.04 -17.36
N ALA A 423 -19.02 1.21 -17.26
CA ALA A 423 -18.35 0.86 -16.02
C ALA A 423 -16.98 1.53 -15.90
N LEU A 424 -16.67 2.06 -14.72
CA LEU A 424 -15.34 2.55 -14.38
C LEU A 424 -14.45 1.38 -13.95
N LEU A 425 -13.40 1.11 -14.71
CA LEU A 425 -12.39 0.11 -14.42
C LEU A 425 -11.12 0.77 -13.89
N ARG A 426 -10.60 0.23 -12.79
CA ARG A 426 -9.40 0.69 -12.12
C ARG A 426 -8.34 -0.41 -12.13
N PRO A 427 -7.15 -0.18 -12.73
CA PRO A 427 -6.02 -1.07 -12.52
C PRO A 427 -5.52 -0.90 -11.08
N VAL A 428 -5.25 -2.01 -10.39
CA VAL A 428 -4.78 -2.03 -8.99
C VAL A 428 -3.62 -2.99 -8.82
N GLN A 429 -2.77 -2.78 -7.83
CA GLN A 429 -1.68 -3.71 -7.52
C GLN A 429 -2.13 -4.74 -6.49
N ASP A 430 -1.83 -6.01 -6.73
CA ASP A 430 -1.88 -7.07 -5.72
C ASP A 430 -0.50 -7.22 -5.08
N CYS A 431 -0.37 -6.69 -3.86
CA CYS A 431 0.86 -6.65 -3.10
C CYS A 431 0.93 -7.75 -2.02
N ARG A 432 0.00 -8.71 -1.98
CA ARG A 432 -0.09 -9.75 -0.92
C ARG A 432 1.20 -10.55 -0.73
N LYS A 433 1.91 -10.83 -1.82
CA LYS A 433 3.16 -11.60 -1.84
C LYS A 433 4.40 -10.73 -2.09
N GLY A 434 4.26 -9.43 -1.91
CA GLY A 434 5.28 -8.42 -2.16
C GLY A 434 4.84 -7.38 -3.18
N TYR A 435 5.54 -6.25 -3.20
CA TYR A 435 5.22 -5.10 -4.02
C TYR A 435 5.07 -5.44 -5.52
N GLY A 436 3.92 -5.08 -6.08
CA GLY A 436 3.62 -5.18 -7.50
C GLY A 436 3.47 -6.59 -8.07
N VAL A 437 3.36 -7.65 -7.25
CA VAL A 437 3.46 -9.05 -7.71
C VAL A 437 2.47 -9.41 -8.82
N ALA A 438 1.27 -8.84 -8.78
CA ALA A 438 0.28 -8.99 -9.84
C ALA A 438 -0.52 -7.70 -10.03
N LEU A 439 -1.13 -7.58 -11.21
CA LEU A 439 -2.02 -6.49 -11.58
C LEU A 439 -3.46 -6.97 -11.49
N GLY A 440 -4.27 -6.34 -10.66
CA GLY A 440 -5.72 -6.51 -10.60
C GLY A 440 -6.46 -5.54 -11.52
N ILE A 441 -7.63 -5.95 -12.01
CA ILE A 441 -8.60 -5.05 -12.65
C ILE A 441 -9.83 -5.01 -11.75
N ALA A 442 -10.09 -3.87 -11.12
CA ALA A 442 -11.26 -3.64 -10.28
C ALA A 442 -12.33 -2.87 -11.06
N GLN A 443 -13.60 -3.22 -10.86
CA GLN A 443 -14.72 -2.41 -11.29
C GLN A 443 -15.21 -1.58 -10.11
N VAL A 444 -15.24 -0.26 -10.25
CA VAL A 444 -15.87 0.63 -9.26
C VAL A 444 -17.39 0.49 -9.40
N LYS A 445 -18.04 0.05 -8.32
CA LYS A 445 -19.50 -0.17 -8.24
C LYS A 445 -20.22 1.04 -7.68
N ARG A 446 -19.55 1.78 -6.79
CA ARG A 446 -20.06 2.99 -6.17
C ARG A 446 -18.92 3.97 -5.95
N LEU A 447 -19.16 5.24 -6.29
CA LEU A 447 -18.27 6.36 -6.03
C LEU A 447 -19.12 7.62 -5.89
N ASP A 448 -19.39 8.00 -4.65
CA ASP A 448 -20.12 9.21 -4.29
C ASP A 448 -19.54 9.79 -2.98
N HIS A 449 -20.11 10.86 -2.44
CA HIS A 449 -19.63 11.47 -1.20
C HIS A 449 -19.81 10.58 0.03
N ASP A 450 -20.67 9.56 -0.09
CA ASP A 450 -21.18 8.78 1.02
C ASP A 450 -20.55 7.38 1.10
N GLY A 451 -19.99 6.87 0.01
CA GLY A 451 -19.44 5.53 -0.06
C GLY A 451 -18.61 5.26 -1.31
N PHE A 452 -17.76 4.26 -1.17
CA PHE A 452 -16.95 3.69 -2.24
C PHE A 452 -17.08 2.17 -2.19
N GLU A 453 -17.30 1.54 -3.33
CA GLU A 453 -17.34 0.08 -3.46
C GLU A 453 -16.68 -0.36 -4.75
N GLN A 454 -15.98 -1.49 -4.72
CA GLN A 454 -15.38 -2.12 -5.90
C GLN A 454 -15.48 -3.64 -5.84
N SER A 455 -15.40 -4.27 -7.01
CA SER A 455 -15.24 -5.72 -7.15
C SER A 455 -14.07 -6.05 -8.07
N LEU A 456 -13.26 -7.04 -7.72
CA LEU A 456 -12.16 -7.49 -8.56
C LEU A 456 -12.70 -8.35 -9.72
N LEU A 457 -12.38 -7.98 -10.96
CA LEU A 457 -12.76 -8.71 -12.18
C LEU A 457 -11.71 -9.71 -12.62
N ALA A 458 -10.43 -9.41 -12.39
CA ALA A 458 -9.31 -10.23 -12.81
C ALA A 458 -8.06 -9.92 -11.96
N SER A 459 -7.13 -10.86 -11.94
CA SER A 459 -5.78 -10.70 -11.40
C SER A 459 -4.78 -11.34 -12.35
N LEU A 460 -3.73 -10.60 -12.70
CA LEU A 460 -2.77 -10.88 -13.75
C LEU A 460 -1.38 -10.98 -13.14
N THR A 461 -0.84 -12.18 -13.05
CA THR A 461 0.57 -12.40 -12.71
C THR A 461 1.43 -12.30 -13.97
N SER A 462 2.75 -12.09 -13.81
CA SER A 462 3.68 -12.17 -14.94
C SER A 462 3.55 -13.49 -15.69
N GLY A 463 3.17 -13.41 -16.97
CA GLY A 463 3.01 -14.54 -17.87
C GLY A 463 4.27 -14.82 -18.69
N LYS A 464 4.29 -15.97 -19.38
CA LYS A 464 5.46 -16.43 -20.17
C LYS A 464 5.89 -15.46 -21.28
N GLN A 465 4.95 -14.67 -21.79
CA GLN A 465 5.19 -13.70 -22.87
C GLN A 465 5.70 -12.35 -22.36
N TRP A 466 5.89 -12.20 -21.05
CA TRP A 466 6.49 -11.03 -20.42
C TRP A 466 7.89 -11.40 -19.90
N SER A 467 8.90 -10.61 -20.29
CA SER A 467 10.30 -10.87 -19.90
C SER A 467 10.67 -10.32 -18.51
N GLY A 468 9.79 -9.50 -17.94
CA GLY A 468 9.85 -9.10 -16.54
C GLY A 468 9.18 -10.13 -15.62
N GLN A 469 9.40 -9.94 -14.33
CA GLN A 469 8.67 -10.57 -13.25
C GLN A 469 7.71 -9.53 -12.69
N ARG A 470 6.55 -9.96 -12.19
CA ARG A 470 5.53 -9.05 -11.65
C ARG A 470 4.92 -8.10 -12.70
N ILE A 471 3.85 -7.40 -12.34
CA ILE A 471 3.18 -6.38 -13.17
C ILE A 471 2.59 -5.34 -12.22
N HIS A 472 3.00 -4.06 -12.31
CA HIS A 472 2.54 -3.07 -11.33
C HIS A 472 1.97 -1.77 -11.89
N THR A 473 2.19 -1.43 -13.16
CA THR A 473 1.47 -0.36 -13.85
C THR A 473 0.89 -0.86 -15.18
N LEU A 474 -0.30 -0.36 -15.55
CA LEU A 474 -0.98 -0.58 -16.83
C LEU A 474 -1.52 0.75 -17.36
N ASN A 475 -1.12 1.11 -18.58
CA ASN A 475 -1.67 2.25 -19.28
C ASN A 475 -1.74 2.02 -20.79
N SER A 476 -2.59 2.80 -21.48
CA SER A 476 -2.67 2.80 -22.94
C SER A 476 -2.96 4.20 -23.47
N ALA A 477 -2.32 4.58 -24.57
CA ALA A 477 -2.69 5.74 -25.37
C ALA A 477 -2.06 5.65 -26.77
N GLY A 478 -2.60 6.37 -27.75
CA GLY A 478 -1.97 6.52 -29.07
C GLY A 478 -1.81 5.23 -29.86
N GLY A 479 -2.68 4.25 -29.65
CA GLY A 479 -2.59 2.93 -30.29
C GLY A 479 -1.54 2.00 -29.66
N PHE A 480 -1.03 2.35 -28.48
CA PHE A 480 -0.08 1.53 -27.72
C PHE A 480 -0.61 1.20 -26.34
N GLU A 481 -0.14 0.07 -25.81
CA GLU A 481 -0.34 -0.35 -24.44
C GLU A 481 1.01 -0.59 -23.77
N PHE A 482 1.07 -0.26 -22.49
CA PHE A 482 2.28 -0.27 -21.68
C PHE A 482 2.02 -0.96 -20.36
N ILE A 483 2.99 -1.77 -19.96
CA ILE A 483 3.09 -2.34 -18.62
C ILE A 483 4.52 -2.18 -18.12
N ASP A 484 4.75 -2.52 -16.89
CA ASP A 484 6.09 -2.72 -16.37
C ASP A 484 6.14 -3.82 -15.31
N GLY A 485 7.35 -4.26 -15.00
CA GLY A 485 7.60 -5.33 -14.05
C GLY A 485 9.07 -5.41 -13.67
N SER A 486 9.33 -5.93 -12.48
CA SER A 486 10.67 -6.14 -11.96
C SER A 486 11.51 -7.01 -12.89
N ALA A 487 12.83 -6.81 -12.91
CA ALA A 487 13.72 -7.57 -13.77
C ALA A 487 15.06 -7.86 -13.08
N TYR A 488 15.78 -8.84 -13.62
CA TYR A 488 17.18 -9.04 -13.24
C TYR A 488 18.08 -8.08 -14.04
N ALA A 489 18.94 -7.35 -13.35
CA ALA A 489 19.96 -6.48 -13.95
C ALA A 489 21.36 -6.83 -13.42
N PRO A 490 22.11 -7.72 -14.10
CA PRO A 490 23.50 -8.02 -13.73
C PRO A 490 24.36 -6.76 -13.76
N ARG A 491 25.30 -6.63 -12.81
CA ARG A 491 26.28 -5.52 -12.77
C ARG A 491 27.36 -5.61 -13.83
N TRP A 492 27.57 -6.80 -14.38
CA TRP A 492 28.58 -7.11 -15.38
C TRP A 492 27.87 -7.52 -16.67
N ARG A 493 27.96 -6.69 -17.70
CA ARG A 493 27.51 -6.97 -19.07
C ARG A 493 28.70 -6.97 -20.01
#